data_AF-A0A7K5PGC8-F1
#
_entry.id   AF-A0A7K5PGC8-F1
#
_cell.length_a   1.000
_cell.length_b   1.000
_cell.length_c   1.000
_cell.angle_alpha   90.00
_cell.angle_beta   90.00
_cell.angle_gamma   90.00
#
_symmetry.space_group_name_H-M   'P 1'
#
loop_
_entity.id
_entity.type
_entity.pdbx_description
1 polymer ?
#
loop_
_entity_poly.entity_id
_entity_poly.type
_entity_poly.pdbx_seq_one_letter_code
_entity_poly.pdbx_strand_id
1 'polypeptide(L)'
;YRPLSASEQINFLKKIRLYIQQQKYDEAVSLCKTLINLALEGLSYYHTYDRLFLGLSIAVGFVGWTTYVILVIIKAHTNLTKAVPTNKKKSTVLFYGFVAVGIIIAFFLLIQTCPWTYYVYCLLPVPVWYAVVKEIPVIQDLAANIWSLHIGQSIGFFLVCVLGVEILVFSFFYRSALTVGLLVFAGWPVTTQLWIQAKTKAMLWTLLCVLLAIFPLMPVVGREPNIPLVIAAGLLTLLVSFFSLASLCKSENKYRDNEDLKVYFYQMFSVALSTYVVSSTHSSLKIKQGLPVMNQIISWVTLVSSPVLLLLSPTFLFERLFSILLSVMSTYLLLSTGYEALFPLALFGLMFVWINMEQEALQHYGLSLKPKLAVFNFTCAVDITQFRQLHLDDVRRSFFFVFFIVTAFFGTGNIASINSFDPASVYCFLTVFSPFMMGGLLLLKVAIPFVLVSCAFEAVQVTTQLSSKSLFLIVLVISDMMALHFFFLVKDYGSWLDIGTSISHYVLVMSLTIFMMVMNGLAQLLTTQRLGLPRRTKHHS
;
A
#
# COMPACT_ATOMS: atom_id res chain seq x y z
N TYR A 1 -4.54 31.71 26.14
CA TYR A 1 -3.57 31.94 27.23
C TYR A 1 -3.41 33.44 27.44
N ARG A 2 -3.54 33.94 28.67
CA ARG A 2 -3.16 35.33 29.00
C ARG A 2 -1.75 35.27 29.61
N PRO A 3 -0.71 35.77 28.93
CA PRO A 3 0.62 35.77 29.52
C PRO A 3 0.62 36.59 30.81
N LEU A 4 1.21 36.05 31.87
CA LEU A 4 1.47 36.80 33.10
C LEU A 4 2.29 38.04 32.76
N SER A 5 1.85 39.19 33.23
CA SER A 5 2.61 40.42 33.10
C SER A 5 3.95 40.28 33.84
N ALA A 6 5.00 40.96 33.37
CA ALA A 6 6.32 40.91 34.01
C ALA A 6 6.26 41.33 35.49
N SER A 7 5.35 42.25 35.85
CA SER A 7 5.08 42.65 37.22
C SER A 7 4.49 41.54 38.07
N GLU A 8 3.54 40.75 37.54
CA GLU A 8 2.96 39.60 38.24
C GLU A 8 3.98 38.48 38.44
N GLN A 9 4.84 38.20 37.45
CA GLN A 9 5.91 37.21 37.58
C GLN A 9 6.87 37.56 38.73
N ILE A 10 7.29 38.83 38.79
CA ILE A 10 8.14 39.34 39.87
C ILE A 10 7.41 39.27 41.22
N ASN A 11 6.10 39.55 41.24
CA ASN A 11 5.29 39.47 42.45
C ASN A 11 5.15 38.02 42.97
N PHE A 12 4.98 37.04 42.09
CA PHE A 12 4.98 35.62 42.43
C PHE A 12 6.31 35.20 43.08
N LEU A 13 7.44 35.55 42.46
CA LEU A 13 8.76 35.25 43.00
C LEU A 13 9.02 35.95 44.34
N LYS A 14 8.58 37.20 44.48
CA LYS A 14 8.71 37.96 45.72
C LYS A 14 7.89 37.34 46.84
N LYS A 15 6.64 36.93 46.58
CA LYS A 15 5.78 36.22 47.55
C LYS A 15 6.38 34.89 47.97
N ILE A 16 6.89 34.10 47.04
CA ILE A 16 7.56 32.82 47.36
C ILE A 16 8.75 33.05 48.29
N ARG A 17 9.62 34.03 47.99
CA ARG A 17 10.76 34.37 48.86
C ARG A 17 10.32 34.85 50.24
N LEU A 18 9.24 35.63 50.33
CA LEU A 18 8.67 36.08 51.62
C LEU A 18 8.15 34.91 52.44
N TYR A 19 7.42 33.96 51.84
CA TYR A 19 6.93 32.77 52.55
C TYR A 19 8.06 31.85 53.04
N ILE A 20 9.15 31.75 52.26
CA ILE A 20 10.37 31.04 52.68
C ILE A 20 11.02 31.75 53.88
N GLN A 21 11.12 33.08 53.86
CA GLN A 21 11.67 33.87 54.97
C GLN A 21 10.81 33.79 56.23
N GLN A 22 9.48 33.66 56.07
CA GLN A 22 8.51 33.52 57.17
C GLN A 22 8.35 32.07 57.68
N GLN A 23 9.19 31.12 57.21
CA GLN A 23 9.12 29.68 57.54
C GLN A 23 7.78 29.00 57.19
N LYS A 24 7.00 29.59 56.28
CA LYS A 24 5.73 29.02 55.80
C LYS A 24 5.94 28.17 54.56
N TYR A 25 6.55 26.99 54.75
CA TYR A 25 6.98 26.14 53.65
C TYR A 25 5.83 25.57 52.82
N ASP A 26 4.70 25.21 53.44
CA ASP A 26 3.55 24.65 52.71
C ASP A 26 2.91 25.67 51.75
N GLU A 27 2.75 26.91 52.20
CA GLU A 27 2.26 28.02 51.38
C GLU A 27 3.24 28.31 50.23
N ALA A 28 4.55 28.31 50.49
CA ALA A 28 5.57 28.47 49.45
C ALA A 28 5.53 27.34 48.41
N VAL A 29 5.41 26.08 48.85
CA VAL A 29 5.33 24.91 47.95
C VAL A 29 4.07 24.98 47.08
N SER A 30 2.91 25.36 47.63
CA SER A 30 1.67 25.51 46.86
C SER A 30 1.77 26.59 45.77
N LEU A 31 2.40 27.72 46.08
CA LEU A 31 2.65 28.80 45.11
C LEU A 31 3.66 28.39 44.05
N CYS A 32 4.73 27.66 44.42
CA CYS A 32 5.67 27.10 43.46
C CYS A 32 4.98 26.12 42.50
N LYS A 33 4.11 25.23 42.99
CA LYS A 33 3.31 24.33 42.14
C LYS A 33 2.42 25.10 41.17
N THR A 34 1.79 26.17 41.63
CA THR A 34 0.97 27.06 40.79
C THR A 34 1.80 27.72 39.69
N LEU A 35 2.98 28.24 40.05
CA LEU A 35 3.91 28.85 39.09
C LEU A 35 4.41 27.84 38.06
N ILE A 36 4.74 26.61 38.47
CA ILE A 36 5.14 25.52 37.57
C ILE A 36 4.02 25.22 36.57
N ASN A 37 2.78 25.07 37.03
CA ASN A 37 1.64 24.80 36.15
C ASN A 37 1.42 25.93 35.14
N LEU A 38 1.50 27.19 35.58
CA LEU A 38 1.37 28.36 34.69
C LEU A 38 2.52 28.43 33.67
N ALA A 39 3.75 28.10 34.08
CA ALA A 39 4.89 28.06 33.19
C ALA A 39 4.77 26.94 32.14
N LEU A 40 4.28 25.76 32.54
CA LEU A 40 4.02 24.65 31.62
C LEU A 40 2.89 24.98 30.64
N GLU A 41 1.82 25.65 31.10
CA GLU A 41 0.73 26.10 30.23
C GLU A 41 1.25 27.15 29.22
N GLY A 42 2.06 28.11 29.67
CA GLY A 42 2.70 29.09 28.80
C GLY A 42 3.62 28.46 27.77
N LEU A 43 4.45 27.49 28.18
CA LEU A 43 5.31 26.73 27.29
C LEU A 43 4.50 25.99 26.22
N SER A 44 3.42 25.31 26.63
CA SER A 44 2.52 24.61 25.72
C SER A 44 1.87 25.53 24.70
N TYR A 45 1.48 26.74 25.10
CA TYR A 45 0.92 27.76 24.21
C TYR A 45 1.95 28.20 23.15
N TYR A 46 3.18 28.53 23.54
CA TYR A 46 4.20 28.96 22.58
C TYR A 46 4.61 27.85 21.61
N HIS A 47 4.63 26.59 22.04
CA HIS A 47 4.91 25.47 21.14
C HIS A 47 3.77 25.17 20.15
N THR A 48 2.53 25.43 20.53
CA THR A 48 1.34 25.08 19.72
C THR A 48 0.70 26.26 19.01
N TYR A 49 1.19 27.48 19.22
CA TYR A 49 0.63 28.73 18.70
C TYR A 49 0.37 28.67 17.18
N ASP A 50 1.38 28.31 16.39
CA ASP A 50 1.27 28.25 14.93
C ASP A 50 0.67 26.94 14.40
N ARG A 51 0.37 25.97 15.29
CA ARG A 51 -0.08 24.62 14.89
C ARG A 51 -1.38 24.66 14.08
N LEU A 52 -2.36 25.46 14.51
CA LEU A 52 -3.63 25.59 13.79
C LEU A 52 -3.45 26.30 12.45
N PHE A 53 -2.66 27.37 12.40
CA PHE A 53 -2.40 28.13 11.18
C PHE A 53 -1.68 27.28 10.12
N LEU A 54 -0.57 26.66 10.49
CA LEU A 54 0.17 25.76 9.60
C LEU A 54 -0.64 24.50 9.24
N GLY A 55 -1.38 23.95 10.22
CA GLY A 55 -2.24 22.79 10.00
C GLY A 55 -3.35 23.07 8.97
N LEU A 56 -4.00 24.23 9.05
CA LEU A 56 -4.98 24.66 8.05
C LEU A 56 -4.35 24.87 6.68
N SER A 57 -3.16 25.47 6.61
CA SER A 57 -2.43 25.66 5.35
C SER A 57 -2.12 24.33 4.66
N ILE A 58 -1.62 23.35 5.42
CA ILE A 58 -1.35 21.99 4.94
C ILE A 58 -2.63 21.30 4.49
N ALA A 59 -3.72 21.40 5.28
CA ALA A 59 -5.01 20.82 4.93
C ALA A 59 -5.57 21.40 3.63
N VAL A 60 -5.50 22.74 3.46
CA VAL A 60 -5.89 23.42 2.22
C VAL A 60 -5.02 22.98 1.04
N GLY A 61 -3.73 22.73 1.25
CA GLY A 61 -2.83 22.16 0.24
C GLY A 61 -3.23 20.75 -0.19
N PHE A 62 -3.45 19.83 0.75
CA PHE A 62 -3.88 18.46 0.47
C PHE A 62 -5.27 18.40 -0.18
N VAL A 63 -6.23 19.20 0.28
CA VAL A 63 -7.57 19.29 -0.33
C VAL A 63 -7.47 19.85 -1.75
N GLY A 64 -6.66 20.89 -1.97
CA GLY A 64 -6.40 21.42 -3.32
C GLY A 64 -5.76 20.38 -4.24
N TRP A 65 -4.81 19.60 -3.72
CA TRP A 65 -4.09 18.59 -4.50
C TRP A 65 -5.01 17.41 -4.86
N THR A 66 -5.73 16.86 -3.90
CA THR A 66 -6.70 15.76 -4.14
C THR A 66 -7.79 16.18 -5.10
N THR A 67 -8.36 17.39 -4.96
CA THR A 67 -9.34 17.91 -5.91
C THR A 67 -8.76 18.10 -7.32
N TYR A 68 -7.53 18.61 -7.44
CA TYR A 68 -6.84 18.70 -8.73
C TYR A 68 -6.67 17.34 -9.40
N VAL A 69 -6.22 16.32 -8.66
CA VAL A 69 -6.05 14.96 -9.20
C VAL A 69 -7.40 14.38 -9.65
N ILE A 70 -8.46 14.55 -8.88
CA ILE A 70 -9.82 14.14 -9.26
C ILE A 70 -10.25 14.82 -10.58
N LEU A 71 -9.97 16.11 -10.75
CA LEU A 71 -10.28 16.82 -11.99
C LEU A 71 -9.49 16.30 -13.19
N VAL A 72 -8.21 15.97 -13.01
CA VAL A 72 -7.39 15.35 -14.05
C VAL A 72 -7.96 13.99 -14.46
N ILE A 73 -8.39 13.17 -13.49
CA ILE A 73 -9.03 11.87 -13.75
C ILE A 73 -10.30 12.05 -14.59
N ILE A 74 -11.19 12.95 -14.17
CA ILE A 74 -12.45 13.23 -14.87
C ILE A 74 -12.16 13.71 -16.30
N LYS A 75 -11.29 14.70 -16.47
CA LYS A 75 -10.99 15.31 -17.77
C LYS A 75 -10.33 14.34 -18.76
N ALA A 76 -9.43 13.48 -18.28
CA ALA A 76 -8.68 12.56 -19.12
C ALA A 76 -9.47 11.31 -19.51
N HIS A 77 -10.42 10.87 -18.66
CA HIS A 77 -11.01 9.53 -18.78
C HIS A 77 -12.54 9.49 -18.77
N THR A 78 -13.22 10.63 -18.63
CA THR A 78 -14.65 10.75 -18.88
C THR A 78 -14.90 11.57 -20.15
N ASN A 79 -15.88 11.16 -20.97
CA ASN A 79 -16.25 11.90 -22.18
C ASN A 79 -16.95 13.25 -21.89
N LEU A 80 -17.07 13.67 -20.62
CA LEU A 80 -17.81 14.88 -20.25
C LEU A 80 -17.22 16.15 -20.87
N THR A 81 -15.91 16.21 -21.12
CA THR A 81 -15.21 17.46 -21.46
C THR A 81 -14.84 17.63 -22.94
N LYS A 82 -15.47 16.92 -23.88
CA LYS A 82 -15.15 17.08 -25.32
C LYS A 82 -15.53 18.44 -25.93
N ALA A 83 -16.17 19.36 -25.18
CA ALA A 83 -16.81 20.53 -25.79
C ALA A 83 -16.61 21.90 -25.08
N VAL A 84 -15.58 22.12 -24.25
CA VAL A 84 -15.35 23.46 -23.66
C VAL A 84 -14.12 24.14 -24.26
N PRO A 85 -14.27 25.16 -25.13
CA PRO A 85 -13.15 25.96 -25.59
C PRO A 85 -12.53 26.74 -24.42
N THR A 86 -11.24 26.52 -24.18
CA THR A 86 -10.48 27.26 -23.16
C THR A 86 -10.40 28.74 -23.56
N ASN A 87 -11.14 29.60 -22.85
CA ASN A 87 -11.11 31.03 -23.11
C ASN A 87 -9.80 31.64 -22.58
N LYS A 88 -8.78 31.73 -23.45
CA LYS A 88 -7.40 32.13 -23.12
C LYS A 88 -7.31 33.42 -22.31
N LYS A 89 -8.21 34.40 -22.54
CA LYS A 89 -8.22 35.69 -21.83
C LYS A 89 -8.56 35.55 -20.32
N LYS A 90 -9.47 34.65 -19.94
CA LYS A 90 -9.83 34.43 -18.52
C LYS A 90 -8.69 33.75 -17.75
N SER A 91 -7.94 32.85 -18.41
CA SER A 91 -6.80 32.16 -17.80
C SER A 91 -5.66 33.10 -17.41
N THR A 92 -5.41 34.16 -18.20
CA THR A 92 -4.34 35.12 -17.93
C THR A 92 -4.63 36.01 -16.72
N VAL A 93 -5.88 36.48 -16.57
CA VAL A 93 -6.28 37.29 -15.41
C VAL A 93 -6.19 36.48 -14.12
N LEU A 94 -6.65 35.22 -14.14
CA LEU A 94 -6.54 34.32 -13.00
C LEU A 94 -5.08 34.08 -12.60
N PHE A 95 -4.18 33.87 -13.57
CA PHE A 95 -2.76 33.69 -13.31
C PHE A 95 -2.15 34.88 -12.55
N TYR A 96 -2.36 36.11 -13.04
CA TYR A 96 -1.85 37.30 -12.36
C TYR A 96 -2.47 37.50 -10.96
N GLY A 97 -3.75 37.14 -10.78
CA GLY A 97 -4.40 37.17 -9.48
C GLY A 97 -3.73 36.23 -8.46
N PHE A 98 -3.46 34.98 -8.82
CA PHE A 98 -2.79 34.03 -7.93
C PHE A 98 -1.32 34.40 -7.66
N VAL A 99 -0.61 34.97 -8.64
CA VAL A 99 0.74 35.50 -8.42
C VAL A 99 0.72 36.66 -7.42
N ALA A 100 -0.25 37.59 -7.54
CA ALA A 100 -0.39 38.67 -6.58
C ALA A 100 -0.68 38.15 -5.15
N VAL A 101 -1.56 37.15 -5.01
CA VAL A 101 -1.82 36.49 -3.72
C VAL A 101 -0.55 35.86 -3.14
N GLY A 102 0.24 35.15 -3.96
CA GLY A 102 1.52 34.58 -3.53
C GLY A 102 2.52 35.63 -3.06
N ILE A 103 2.62 36.77 -3.75
CA ILE A 103 3.49 37.90 -3.37
C ILE A 103 3.01 38.51 -2.04
N ILE A 104 1.70 38.69 -1.85
CA ILE A 104 1.13 39.22 -0.60
C ILE A 104 1.46 38.30 0.57
N ILE A 105 1.31 36.99 0.41
CA ILE A 105 1.64 35.99 1.44
C ILE A 105 3.14 36.04 1.76
N ALA A 106 4.00 36.07 0.74
CA ALA A 106 5.45 36.14 0.94
C ALA A 106 5.87 37.44 1.66
N PHE A 107 5.27 38.57 1.30
CA PHE A 107 5.53 39.85 1.94
C PHE A 107 5.05 39.88 3.40
N PHE A 108 3.88 39.30 3.68
CA PHE A 108 3.38 39.15 5.04
C PHE A 108 4.31 38.31 5.93
N LEU A 109 4.80 37.18 5.43
CA LEU A 109 5.77 36.33 6.13
C LEU A 109 7.13 37.03 6.33
N LEU A 110 7.52 37.90 5.41
CA LEU A 110 8.73 38.71 5.51
C LEU A 110 8.60 39.75 6.62
N ILE A 111 7.47 40.45 6.70
CA ILE A 111 7.18 41.40 7.79
C ILE A 111 7.23 40.69 9.14
N GLN A 112 6.71 39.46 9.22
CA GLN A 112 6.71 38.66 10.45
C GLN A 112 8.07 38.01 10.77
N THR A 113 9.09 38.17 9.92
CA THR A 113 10.41 37.55 10.09
C THR A 113 10.35 36.03 10.33
N CYS A 114 9.41 35.35 9.66
CA CYS A 114 9.21 33.91 9.84
C CYS A 114 10.38 33.09 9.28
N PRO A 115 10.68 31.90 9.86
CA PRO A 115 11.63 30.96 9.28
C PRO A 115 11.26 30.53 7.86
N TRP A 116 12.26 30.15 7.06
CA TRP A 116 12.08 29.76 5.65
C TRP A 116 11.07 28.63 5.44
N THR A 117 10.88 27.73 6.42
CA THR A 117 9.92 26.63 6.35
C THR A 117 8.47 27.11 6.20
N TYR A 118 8.12 28.26 6.77
CA TYR A 118 6.77 28.84 6.68
C TYR A 118 6.42 29.26 5.25
N TYR A 119 7.40 29.72 4.48
CA TYR A 119 7.21 30.09 3.08
C TYR A 119 6.82 28.87 2.25
N VAL A 120 7.46 27.72 2.50
CA VAL A 120 7.14 26.48 1.80
C VAL A 120 5.69 26.07 2.06
N TYR A 121 5.26 26.06 3.33
CA TYR A 121 3.90 25.67 3.69
C TYR A 121 2.84 26.63 3.14
N CYS A 122 3.04 27.94 3.28
CA CYS A 122 2.02 28.92 2.90
C CYS A 122 1.95 29.16 1.39
N LEU A 123 3.05 29.01 0.65
CA LEU A 123 3.07 29.23 -0.80
C LEU A 123 2.62 28.01 -1.58
N LEU A 124 2.81 26.77 -1.09
CA LEU A 124 2.47 25.55 -1.82
C LEU A 124 0.97 25.45 -2.22
N PRO A 125 -0.01 25.86 -1.38
CA PRO A 125 -1.41 25.84 -1.78
C PRO A 125 -1.74 26.77 -2.96
N VAL A 126 -1.01 27.88 -3.13
CA VAL A 126 -1.30 28.90 -4.15
C VAL A 126 -1.27 28.35 -5.59
N PRO A 127 -0.18 27.71 -6.07
CA PRO A 127 -0.14 27.12 -7.42
C PRO A 127 -1.10 25.93 -7.57
N VAL A 128 -1.34 25.17 -6.51
CA VAL A 128 -2.25 24.02 -6.53
C VAL A 128 -3.69 24.49 -6.76
N TRP A 129 -4.15 25.47 -5.98
CA TRP A 129 -5.49 26.04 -6.13
C TRP A 129 -5.65 26.83 -7.43
N TYR A 130 -4.59 27.45 -7.96
CA TYR A 130 -4.62 28.00 -9.31
C TYR A 130 -4.94 26.92 -10.35
N ALA A 131 -4.32 25.74 -10.24
CA ALA A 131 -4.57 24.62 -11.16
C ALA A 131 -6.02 24.08 -11.04
N VAL A 132 -6.59 24.04 -9.83
CA VAL A 132 -8.01 23.68 -9.61
C VAL A 132 -8.95 24.73 -10.22
N VAL A 133 -8.72 26.02 -9.94
CA VAL A 133 -9.57 27.12 -10.39
C VAL A 133 -9.57 27.26 -11.91
N LYS A 134 -8.45 26.94 -12.56
CA LYS A 134 -8.36 26.89 -14.02
C LYS A 134 -9.34 25.89 -14.65
N GLU A 135 -9.68 24.82 -13.94
CA GLU A 135 -10.56 23.73 -14.41
C GLU A 135 -11.98 23.81 -13.82
N ILE A 136 -12.40 24.96 -13.27
CA ILE A 136 -13.80 25.22 -12.83
C ILE A 136 -14.89 24.79 -13.80
N PRO A 137 -14.80 24.98 -15.14
CA PRO A 137 -15.87 24.51 -16.04
C PRO A 137 -16.13 23.00 -15.91
N VAL A 138 -15.08 22.19 -15.68
CA VAL A 138 -15.22 20.74 -15.46
C VAL A 138 -15.98 20.44 -14.16
N ILE A 139 -15.76 21.24 -13.12
CA ILE A 139 -16.47 21.12 -11.83
C ILE A 139 -17.96 21.43 -12.04
N GLN A 140 -18.29 22.46 -12.82
CA GLN A 140 -19.68 22.84 -13.10
C GLN A 140 -20.42 21.74 -13.88
N ASP A 141 -19.77 21.17 -14.89
CA ASP A 141 -20.32 20.05 -15.67
C ASP A 141 -20.52 18.80 -14.79
N LEU A 142 -19.57 18.51 -13.90
CA LEU A 142 -19.66 17.41 -12.95
C LEU A 142 -20.81 17.63 -11.95
N ALA A 143 -20.92 18.84 -11.38
CA ALA A 143 -21.96 19.18 -10.41
C ALA A 143 -23.37 19.07 -11.03
N ALA A 144 -23.53 19.53 -12.27
CA ALA A 144 -24.79 19.39 -13.00
C ALA A 144 -25.15 17.91 -13.24
N ASN A 145 -24.15 17.06 -13.56
CA ASN A 145 -24.37 15.63 -13.79
C ASN A 145 -24.56 14.82 -12.49
N ILE A 146 -23.98 15.24 -11.37
CA ILE A 146 -24.24 14.64 -10.06
C ILE A 146 -25.65 15.01 -9.59
N TRP A 147 -26.09 16.24 -9.84
CA TRP A 147 -27.43 16.69 -9.49
C TRP A 147 -28.54 16.00 -10.31
N SER A 148 -28.22 15.56 -11.53
CA SER A 148 -29.15 14.78 -12.37
C SER A 148 -29.20 13.29 -12.02
N LEU A 149 -28.20 12.77 -11.29
CA LEU A 149 -28.21 11.40 -10.76
C LEU A 149 -29.10 11.30 -9.51
N HIS A 150 -29.57 10.09 -9.20
CA HIS A 150 -30.29 9.82 -7.95
C HIS A 150 -29.38 10.15 -6.75
N ILE A 151 -29.60 11.31 -6.12
CA ILE A 151 -28.84 11.85 -4.97
C ILE A 151 -28.59 10.81 -3.88
N GLY A 152 -29.55 9.91 -3.61
CA GLY A 152 -29.40 8.84 -2.64
C GLY A 152 -28.30 7.83 -2.98
N GLN A 153 -28.12 7.47 -4.26
CA GLN A 153 -27.07 6.54 -4.70
C GLN A 153 -25.69 7.18 -4.63
N SER A 154 -25.57 8.46 -5.00
CA SER A 154 -24.31 9.22 -4.92
C SER A 154 -23.85 9.44 -3.48
N ILE A 155 -24.78 9.78 -2.57
CA ILE A 155 -24.48 9.93 -1.13
C ILE A 155 -24.08 8.57 -0.54
N GLY A 156 -24.79 7.49 -0.89
CA GLY A 156 -24.45 6.15 -0.44
C GLY A 156 -23.04 5.72 -0.87
N PHE A 157 -22.67 5.97 -2.13
CA PHE A 157 -21.33 5.69 -2.64
C PHE A 157 -20.25 6.48 -1.89
N PHE A 158 -20.45 7.79 -1.69
CA PHE A 158 -19.51 8.62 -0.94
C PHE A 158 -19.34 8.12 0.50
N LEU A 159 -20.43 7.79 1.18
CA LEU A 159 -20.40 7.24 2.55
C LEU A 159 -19.60 5.94 2.61
N VAL A 160 -19.80 5.03 1.65
CA VAL A 160 -19.04 3.76 1.58
C VAL A 160 -17.54 4.03 1.35
N CYS A 161 -17.18 4.98 0.50
CA CYS A 161 -15.77 5.36 0.30
C CYS A 161 -15.14 5.93 1.57
N VAL A 162 -15.82 6.83 2.27
CA VAL A 162 -15.34 7.40 3.54
C VAL A 162 -15.18 6.30 4.59
N LEU A 163 -16.21 5.46 4.80
CA LEU A 163 -16.13 4.34 5.73
C LEU A 163 -15.00 3.37 5.38
N GLY A 164 -14.76 3.13 4.09
CA GLY A 164 -13.65 2.32 3.62
C GLY A 164 -12.28 2.90 4.00
N VAL A 165 -12.09 4.21 3.81
CA VAL A 165 -10.86 4.92 4.23
C VAL A 165 -10.71 4.89 5.75
N GLU A 166 -11.78 5.07 6.51
CA GLU A 166 -11.75 5.00 7.98
C GLU A 166 -11.33 3.61 8.47
N ILE A 167 -11.86 2.53 7.88
CA ILE A 167 -11.43 1.16 8.20
C ILE A 167 -9.93 0.96 7.92
N LEU A 168 -9.43 1.52 6.81
CA LEU A 168 -7.99 1.47 6.48
C LEU A 168 -7.17 2.24 7.52
N VAL A 169 -7.58 3.42 7.96
CA VAL A 169 -6.86 4.16 9.00
C VAL A 169 -6.91 3.38 10.33
N PHE A 170 -8.08 2.86 10.71
CA PHE A 170 -8.26 2.09 11.93
C PHE A 170 -7.36 0.84 11.96
N SER A 171 -7.01 0.28 10.80
CA SER A 171 -6.09 -0.86 10.70
C SER A 171 -4.67 -0.61 11.20
N PHE A 172 -4.20 0.64 11.18
CA PHE A 172 -2.88 1.00 11.73
C PHE A 172 -2.89 0.98 13.26
N PHE A 173 -4.05 1.19 13.88
CA PHE A 173 -4.21 1.08 15.33
C PHE A 173 -4.48 -0.36 15.76
N TYR A 174 -5.42 -1.02 15.07
CA TYR A 174 -5.84 -2.39 15.38
C TYR A 174 -5.84 -3.24 14.13
N ARG A 175 -4.96 -4.26 14.09
CA ARG A 175 -4.86 -5.20 12.96
C ARG A 175 -6.16 -5.94 12.69
N SER A 176 -6.96 -6.18 13.72
CA SER A 176 -8.28 -6.81 13.61
C SER A 176 -9.26 -6.03 12.72
N ALA A 177 -9.04 -4.74 12.47
CA ALA A 177 -9.83 -3.98 11.51
C ALA A 177 -9.74 -4.56 10.08
N LEU A 178 -8.59 -5.14 9.71
CA LEU A 178 -8.41 -5.79 8.41
C LEU A 178 -9.23 -7.07 8.30
N THR A 179 -9.40 -7.81 9.40
CA THR A 179 -10.31 -8.95 9.45
C THR A 179 -11.74 -8.50 9.15
N VAL A 180 -12.19 -7.39 9.76
CA VAL A 180 -13.53 -6.83 9.49
C VAL A 180 -13.66 -6.42 8.01
N GLY A 181 -12.67 -5.72 7.46
CA GLY A 181 -12.65 -5.34 6.04
C GLY A 181 -12.69 -6.55 5.09
N LEU A 182 -11.92 -7.60 5.38
CA LEU A 182 -11.91 -8.84 4.59
C LEU A 182 -13.25 -9.59 4.66
N LEU A 183 -13.93 -9.58 5.81
CA LEU A 183 -15.27 -10.15 5.95
C LEU A 183 -16.32 -9.34 5.16
N VAL A 184 -16.21 -8.01 5.15
CA VAL A 184 -17.05 -7.16 4.29
C VAL A 184 -16.82 -7.49 2.81
N PHE A 185 -15.57 -7.69 2.40
CA PHE A 185 -15.23 -8.11 1.03
C PHE A 185 -15.73 -9.51 0.70
N ALA A 186 -15.75 -10.44 1.66
CA ALA A 186 -16.35 -11.75 1.47
C ALA A 186 -17.85 -11.64 1.12
N GLY A 187 -18.54 -10.60 1.61
CA GLY A 187 -19.95 -10.34 1.31
C GLY A 187 -20.24 -9.81 -0.10
N TRP A 188 -19.25 -9.29 -0.85
CA TRP A 188 -19.52 -8.66 -2.15
C TRP A 188 -20.16 -9.62 -3.18
N PRO A 189 -19.70 -10.86 -3.39
CA PRO A 189 -20.36 -11.73 -4.36
C PRO A 189 -21.84 -11.99 -4.07
N VAL A 190 -22.29 -11.82 -2.82
CA VAL A 190 -23.68 -11.92 -2.38
C VAL A 190 -24.47 -10.64 -2.67
N THR A 191 -23.84 -9.46 -2.54
CA THR A 191 -24.49 -8.18 -2.86
C THR A 191 -24.60 -7.94 -4.37
N THR A 192 -23.77 -8.60 -5.16
CA THR A 192 -23.86 -8.59 -6.63
C THR A 192 -24.48 -9.88 -7.17
N GLN A 193 -24.99 -9.87 -8.41
CA GLN A 193 -25.55 -11.08 -9.05
C GLN A 193 -24.48 -12.16 -9.38
N LEU A 194 -23.22 -11.96 -8.96
CA LEU A 194 -22.09 -12.88 -9.17
C LEU A 194 -22.31 -14.23 -8.46
N TRP A 195 -23.01 -14.26 -7.32
CA TRP A 195 -23.35 -15.49 -6.61
C TRP A 195 -24.15 -16.49 -7.46
N ILE A 196 -25.04 -15.98 -8.32
CA ILE A 196 -25.94 -16.80 -9.13
C ILE A 196 -25.20 -17.37 -10.36
N GLN A 197 -24.33 -16.56 -10.98
CA GLN A 197 -23.66 -16.93 -12.24
C GLN A 197 -22.42 -17.80 -12.02
N ALA A 198 -21.57 -17.45 -11.03
CA ALA A 198 -20.27 -18.08 -10.83
C ALA A 198 -20.15 -18.65 -9.41
N LYS A 199 -21.12 -19.49 -9.01
CA LYS A 199 -21.22 -20.04 -7.64
C LYS A 199 -19.90 -20.63 -7.12
N THR A 200 -19.16 -21.36 -7.95
CA THR A 200 -17.88 -21.97 -7.55
C THR A 200 -16.79 -20.93 -7.27
N LYS A 201 -16.67 -19.89 -8.11
CA LYS A 201 -15.70 -18.81 -7.94
C LYS A 201 -16.06 -17.89 -6.78
N ALA A 202 -17.35 -17.58 -6.62
CA ALA A 202 -17.87 -16.81 -5.49
C ALA A 202 -17.66 -17.54 -4.14
N MET A 203 -17.93 -18.85 -4.09
CA MET A 203 -17.65 -19.66 -2.89
C MET A 203 -16.14 -19.66 -2.58
N LEU A 204 -15.30 -19.84 -3.60
CA LEU A 204 -13.85 -19.82 -3.42
C LEU A 204 -13.35 -18.44 -2.94
N TRP A 205 -13.91 -17.33 -3.45
CA TRP A 205 -13.64 -15.98 -2.97
C TRP A 205 -13.97 -15.84 -1.49
N THR A 206 -15.20 -16.21 -1.09
CA THR A 206 -15.64 -16.11 0.31
C THR A 206 -14.73 -16.92 1.24
N LEU A 207 -14.37 -18.15 0.85
CA LEU A 207 -13.48 -19.02 1.62
C LEU A 207 -12.09 -18.41 1.78
N LEU A 208 -11.50 -17.89 0.70
CA LEU A 208 -10.16 -17.30 0.74
C LEU A 208 -10.14 -15.96 1.48
N CYS A 209 -11.19 -15.14 1.40
CA CYS A 209 -11.34 -13.95 2.22
C CYS A 209 -11.37 -14.30 3.72
N VAL A 210 -12.16 -15.31 4.10
CA VAL A 210 -12.24 -15.77 5.49
C VAL A 210 -10.90 -16.36 5.96
N LEU A 211 -10.24 -17.16 5.12
CA LEU A 211 -8.91 -17.70 5.42
C LEU A 211 -7.89 -16.58 5.64
N LEU A 212 -7.88 -15.56 4.77
CA LEU A 212 -6.97 -14.43 4.91
C LEU A 212 -7.29 -13.58 6.13
N ALA A 213 -8.56 -13.50 6.53
CA ALA A 213 -9.02 -12.74 7.70
C ALA A 213 -8.51 -13.29 9.04
N ILE A 214 -8.06 -14.55 9.08
CA ILE A 214 -7.44 -15.16 10.26
C ILE A 214 -6.07 -14.55 10.54
N PHE A 215 -5.29 -14.21 9.51
CA PHE A 215 -3.90 -13.77 9.67
C PHE A 215 -3.74 -12.49 10.49
N PRO A 216 -4.54 -11.42 10.30
CA PRO A 216 -4.45 -10.22 11.14
C PRO A 216 -4.79 -10.45 12.62
N LEU A 217 -5.51 -11.53 12.96
CA LEU A 217 -5.82 -11.93 14.34
C LEU A 217 -4.69 -12.75 14.99
N MET A 218 -3.79 -13.32 14.18
CA MET A 218 -2.70 -14.16 14.70
C MET A 218 -1.66 -13.31 15.45
N PRO A 219 -1.02 -13.87 16.48
CA PRO A 219 -0.02 -13.15 17.27
C PRO A 219 1.21 -12.83 16.42
N VAL A 220 1.87 -11.70 16.69
CA VAL A 220 3.09 -11.25 16.00
C VAL A 220 4.11 -12.39 15.88
N VAL A 221 4.61 -12.63 14.66
CA VAL A 221 5.63 -13.63 14.35
C VAL A 221 6.94 -13.31 15.07
N GLY A 222 7.66 -14.33 15.55
CA GLY A 222 9.00 -14.18 16.13
C GLY A 222 9.13 -14.51 17.63
N ARG A 223 8.04 -14.94 18.29
CA ARG A 223 8.14 -15.44 19.66
C ARG A 223 8.68 -16.87 19.73
N GLU A 224 8.20 -17.75 18.85
CA GLU A 224 8.64 -19.15 18.76
C GLU A 224 8.61 -19.64 17.31
N PRO A 225 9.69 -20.27 16.81
CA PRO A 225 9.74 -20.79 15.44
C PRO A 225 8.91 -22.08 15.29
N ASN A 226 7.94 -22.05 14.39
CA ASN A 226 7.05 -23.17 14.07
C ASN A 226 7.33 -23.72 12.67
N ILE A 227 8.47 -24.40 12.55
CA ILE A 227 8.96 -24.96 11.27
C ILE A 227 8.02 -25.98 10.62
N PRO A 228 7.28 -26.85 11.34
CA PRO A 228 6.33 -27.77 10.69
C PRO A 228 5.32 -27.04 9.81
N LEU A 229 4.93 -25.82 10.17
CA LEU A 229 3.99 -25.02 9.41
C LEU A 229 4.63 -24.41 8.15
N VAL A 230 5.93 -24.09 8.21
CA VAL A 230 6.72 -23.68 7.04
C VAL A 230 6.87 -24.84 6.05
N ILE A 231 7.12 -26.05 6.57
CA ILE A 231 7.17 -27.28 5.75
C ILE A 231 5.80 -27.55 5.12
N ALA A 232 4.71 -27.40 5.89
CA ALA A 232 3.36 -27.54 5.38
C ALA A 232 3.05 -26.52 4.28
N ALA A 233 3.52 -25.27 4.41
CA ALA A 233 3.40 -24.25 3.36
C ALA A 233 4.16 -24.66 2.10
N GLY A 234 5.41 -25.11 2.22
CA GLY A 234 6.21 -25.63 1.11
C GLY A 234 5.53 -26.80 0.40
N LEU A 235 5.06 -27.81 1.15
CA LEU A 235 4.31 -28.94 0.60
C LEU A 235 3.02 -28.50 -0.10
N LEU A 236 2.27 -27.56 0.49
CA LEU A 236 1.04 -27.04 -0.10
C LEU A 236 1.31 -26.28 -1.40
N THR A 237 2.40 -25.49 -1.47
CA THR A 237 2.83 -24.85 -2.73
C THR A 237 3.21 -25.88 -3.80
N LEU A 238 3.87 -26.99 -3.42
CA LEU A 238 4.20 -28.08 -4.34
C LEU A 238 2.95 -28.83 -4.83
N LEU A 239 1.96 -29.03 -3.96
CA LEU A 239 0.68 -29.64 -4.35
C LEU A 239 -0.10 -28.74 -5.32
N VAL A 240 -0.26 -27.46 -5.00
CA VAL A 240 -0.94 -26.47 -5.87
C VAL A 240 -0.24 -26.40 -7.22
N SER A 241 1.08 -26.43 -7.25
CA SER A 241 1.85 -26.38 -8.48
C SER A 241 1.77 -27.64 -9.33
N PHE A 242 1.70 -28.82 -8.72
CA PHE A 242 1.44 -30.05 -9.44
C PHE A 242 0.04 -30.03 -10.08
N PHE A 243 -0.99 -29.60 -9.36
CA PHE A 243 -2.36 -29.51 -9.89
C PHE A 243 -2.49 -28.48 -11.02
N SER A 244 -1.88 -27.31 -10.89
CA SER A 244 -1.91 -26.30 -11.95
C SER A 244 -1.16 -26.80 -13.20
N LEU A 245 0.02 -27.40 -13.04
CA LEU A 245 0.80 -27.95 -14.15
C LEU A 245 0.06 -29.10 -14.86
N ALA A 246 -0.61 -29.98 -14.10
CA ALA A 246 -1.46 -31.03 -14.66
C ALA A 246 -2.66 -30.46 -15.44
N SER A 247 -3.30 -29.41 -14.93
CA SER A 247 -4.37 -28.70 -15.64
C SER A 247 -3.86 -28.02 -16.92
N LEU A 248 -2.67 -27.42 -16.87
CA LEU A 248 -1.99 -26.83 -18.02
C LEU A 248 -1.64 -27.89 -19.07
N CYS A 249 -1.16 -29.08 -18.66
CA CYS A 249 -0.87 -30.20 -19.56
C CYS A 249 -2.10 -30.79 -20.23
N LYS A 250 -3.26 -30.77 -19.56
CA LYS A 250 -4.52 -31.27 -20.12
C LYS A 250 -5.17 -30.31 -21.11
N SER A 251 -4.83 -29.02 -21.04
CA SER A 251 -5.33 -28.02 -21.98
C SER A 251 -4.57 -28.12 -23.31
N GLU A 252 -5.24 -28.57 -24.38
CA GLU A 252 -4.68 -28.66 -25.74
C GLU A 252 -4.39 -27.28 -26.36
N ASN A 253 -3.45 -26.51 -25.81
CA ASN A 253 -2.94 -25.31 -26.46
C ASN A 253 -1.79 -25.69 -27.40
N LYS A 254 -2.03 -25.57 -28.71
CA LYS A 254 -1.10 -25.87 -29.82
C LYS A 254 0.20 -25.04 -29.84
N TYR A 255 0.39 -24.08 -28.94
CA TYR A 255 1.50 -23.12 -28.91
C TYR A 255 2.46 -23.31 -27.73
N ARG A 256 2.63 -24.54 -27.23
CA ARG A 256 3.45 -24.79 -26.04
C ARG A 256 4.83 -25.31 -26.42
N ASP A 257 5.88 -24.54 -26.09
CA ASP A 257 7.26 -24.99 -26.26
C ASP A 257 7.67 -25.88 -25.06
N ASN A 258 8.39 -26.96 -25.31
CA ASN A 258 8.85 -27.87 -24.25
C ASN A 258 9.85 -27.20 -23.31
N GLU A 259 10.48 -26.10 -23.75
CA GLU A 259 11.38 -25.30 -22.93
C GLU A 259 10.66 -24.56 -21.81
N ASP A 260 9.43 -24.08 -22.05
CA ASP A 260 8.65 -23.35 -21.05
C ASP A 260 8.23 -24.25 -19.87
N LEU A 261 7.91 -25.52 -20.16
CA LEU A 261 7.65 -26.53 -19.13
C LEU A 261 8.86 -26.79 -18.23
N LYS A 262 10.08 -26.80 -18.79
CA LYS A 262 11.30 -27.01 -18.00
C LYS A 262 11.49 -25.92 -16.95
N VAL A 263 11.16 -24.66 -17.28
CA VAL A 263 11.25 -23.54 -16.32
C VAL A 263 10.37 -23.80 -15.09
N TYR A 264 9.14 -24.28 -15.27
CA TYR A 264 8.25 -24.61 -14.15
C TYR A 264 8.79 -25.75 -13.29
N PHE A 265 9.37 -26.79 -13.90
CA PHE A 265 10.01 -27.88 -13.14
C PHE A 265 11.21 -27.38 -12.32
N TYR A 266 12.04 -26.50 -12.88
CA TYR A 266 13.15 -25.87 -12.14
C TYR A 266 12.64 -25.01 -10.96
N GLN A 267 11.56 -24.27 -11.16
CA GLN A 267 10.93 -23.47 -10.10
C GLN A 267 10.31 -24.36 -9.00
N MET A 268 9.61 -25.43 -9.35
CA MET A 268 9.10 -26.41 -8.38
C MET A 268 10.25 -27.08 -7.60
N PHE A 269 11.34 -27.42 -8.27
CA PHE A 269 12.53 -27.96 -7.62
C PHE A 269 13.14 -26.94 -6.65
N SER A 270 13.20 -25.66 -7.00
CA SER A 270 13.66 -24.58 -6.12
C SER A 270 12.80 -24.44 -4.86
N VAL A 271 11.47 -24.61 -4.97
CA VAL A 271 10.55 -24.62 -3.81
C VAL A 271 10.78 -25.85 -2.91
N ALA A 272 10.98 -27.03 -3.51
CA ALA A 272 11.31 -28.23 -2.74
C ALA A 272 12.66 -28.09 -2.01
N LEU A 273 13.66 -27.54 -2.69
CA LEU A 273 14.99 -27.31 -2.16
C LEU A 273 15.00 -26.29 -1.02
N SER A 274 14.28 -25.17 -1.17
CA SER A 274 14.12 -24.18 -0.09
C SER A 274 13.44 -24.77 1.15
N THR A 275 12.39 -25.57 0.96
CA THR A 275 11.70 -26.27 2.07
C THR A 275 12.64 -27.23 2.80
N TYR A 276 13.44 -27.99 2.05
CA TYR A 276 14.46 -28.89 2.62
C TYR A 276 15.54 -28.12 3.39
N VAL A 277 16.06 -27.03 2.81
CA VAL A 277 17.09 -26.20 3.43
C VAL A 277 16.60 -25.62 4.75
N VAL A 278 15.38 -25.07 4.81
CA VAL A 278 14.79 -24.54 6.06
C VAL A 278 14.69 -25.62 7.15
N SER A 279 14.25 -26.83 6.78
CA SER A 279 14.17 -27.93 7.74
C SER A 279 15.55 -28.36 8.23
N SER A 280 16.53 -28.44 7.32
CA SER A 280 17.90 -28.85 7.62
C SER A 280 18.64 -27.81 8.47
N THR A 281 18.56 -26.52 8.12
CA THR A 281 19.18 -25.42 8.89
C THR A 281 18.63 -25.39 10.31
N HIS A 282 17.32 -25.47 10.49
CA HIS A 282 16.74 -25.46 11.81
C HIS A 282 17.08 -26.70 12.64
N SER A 283 17.15 -27.89 12.02
CA SER A 283 17.61 -29.11 12.70
C SER A 283 19.07 -28.98 13.16
N SER A 284 19.95 -28.44 12.31
CA SER A 284 21.36 -28.23 12.64
C SER A 284 21.55 -27.20 13.77
N LEU A 285 20.76 -26.11 13.76
CA LEU A 285 20.76 -25.11 14.82
C LEU A 285 20.23 -25.67 16.15
N LYS A 286 19.20 -26.54 16.13
CA LYS A 286 18.74 -27.25 17.34
C LYS A 286 19.84 -28.13 17.95
N ILE A 287 20.62 -28.80 17.12
CA ILE A 287 21.73 -29.68 17.53
C ILE A 287 23.00 -28.85 17.84
N LYS A 288 22.96 -27.52 17.72
CA LYS A 288 24.07 -26.57 17.94
C LYS A 288 25.30 -26.85 17.05
N GLN A 289 25.12 -27.45 15.88
CA GLN A 289 26.19 -27.71 14.91
C GLN A 289 26.54 -26.47 14.05
N GLY A 290 25.88 -25.34 14.30
CA GLY A 290 26.05 -24.12 13.52
C GLY A 290 25.27 -24.15 12.21
N LEU A 291 25.57 -23.21 11.30
CA LEU A 291 24.96 -23.16 9.97
C LEU A 291 25.80 -23.99 8.98
N PRO A 292 25.26 -25.04 8.34
CA PRO A 292 25.99 -25.77 7.32
C PRO A 292 26.29 -24.89 6.10
N VAL A 293 27.55 -24.88 5.67
CA VAL A 293 28.01 -24.07 4.52
C VAL A 293 27.24 -24.43 3.23
N MET A 294 26.91 -25.70 3.03
CA MET A 294 26.12 -26.12 1.86
C MET A 294 24.73 -25.50 1.84
N ASN A 295 24.05 -25.46 2.99
CA ASN A 295 22.73 -24.82 3.10
C ASN A 295 22.84 -23.32 2.81
N GLN A 296 23.89 -22.66 3.30
CA GLN A 296 24.14 -21.26 3.04
C GLN A 296 24.33 -20.98 1.53
N ILE A 297 25.15 -21.77 0.84
CA ILE A 297 25.37 -21.63 -0.62
C ILE A 297 24.04 -21.81 -1.36
N ILE A 298 23.26 -22.84 -1.02
CA ILE A 298 21.96 -23.10 -1.64
C ILE A 298 20.98 -21.94 -1.42
N SER A 299 20.92 -21.37 -0.22
CA SER A 299 20.08 -20.22 0.09
C SER A 299 20.42 -19.01 -0.80
N TRP A 300 21.71 -18.66 -0.91
CA TRP A 300 22.16 -17.54 -1.73
C TRP A 300 21.93 -17.77 -3.23
N VAL A 301 22.22 -18.97 -3.72
CA VAL A 301 21.95 -19.34 -5.11
C VAL A 301 20.46 -19.29 -5.42
N THR A 302 19.61 -19.77 -4.50
CA THR A 302 18.15 -19.73 -4.66
C THR A 302 17.62 -18.29 -4.68
N LEU A 303 18.16 -17.41 -3.85
CA LEU A 303 17.80 -15.99 -3.79
C LEU A 303 18.07 -15.26 -5.11
N VAL A 304 19.22 -15.53 -5.74
CA VAL A 304 19.63 -14.87 -7.00
C VAL A 304 18.96 -15.52 -8.22
N SER A 305 18.77 -16.84 -8.20
CA SER A 305 18.20 -17.57 -9.34
C SER A 305 16.69 -17.38 -9.49
N SER A 306 15.94 -17.11 -8.41
CA SER A 306 14.48 -16.98 -8.48
C SER A 306 13.99 -15.85 -9.40
N PRO A 307 14.46 -14.58 -9.36
CA PRO A 307 14.01 -13.56 -10.30
C PRO A 307 14.44 -13.84 -11.74
N VAL A 308 15.58 -14.50 -11.95
CA VAL A 308 16.05 -14.89 -13.29
C VAL A 308 15.14 -15.95 -13.90
N LEU A 309 14.79 -16.99 -13.12
CA LEU A 309 13.86 -18.05 -13.54
C LEU A 309 12.48 -17.48 -13.85
N LEU A 310 12.04 -16.44 -13.13
CA LEU A 310 10.80 -15.74 -13.43
C LEU A 310 10.86 -15.07 -14.81
N LEU A 311 11.91 -14.33 -15.15
CA LEU A 311 12.02 -13.62 -16.42
C LEU A 311 12.08 -14.54 -17.65
N LEU A 312 12.45 -15.81 -17.48
CA LEU A 312 12.47 -16.81 -18.56
C LEU A 312 11.08 -17.39 -18.88
N SER A 313 10.11 -17.25 -17.97
CA SER A 313 8.76 -17.81 -18.12
C SER A 313 7.92 -17.10 -19.19
N PRO A 314 6.94 -17.79 -19.81
CA PRO A 314 6.05 -17.20 -20.80
C PRO A 314 5.19 -16.06 -20.21
N THR A 315 4.73 -15.15 -21.09
CA THR A 315 4.02 -13.90 -20.72
C THR A 315 2.49 -14.03 -20.71
N PHE A 316 1.95 -15.25 -20.84
CA PHE A 316 0.52 -15.49 -20.67
C PHE A 316 0.11 -15.23 -19.21
N LEU A 317 -1.04 -14.58 -18.98
CA LEU A 317 -1.45 -14.09 -17.65
C LEU A 317 -1.34 -15.17 -16.56
N PHE A 318 -1.99 -16.32 -16.76
CA PHE A 318 -2.03 -17.39 -15.76
C PHE A 318 -0.65 -18.01 -15.52
N GLU A 319 0.05 -18.35 -16.61
CA GLU A 319 1.36 -18.98 -16.61
C GLU A 319 2.43 -18.07 -15.98
N ARG A 320 2.36 -16.76 -16.22
CA ARG A 320 3.25 -15.76 -15.65
C ARG A 320 2.97 -15.51 -14.18
N LEU A 321 1.70 -15.32 -13.78
CA LEU A 321 1.33 -15.16 -12.37
C LEU A 321 1.70 -16.38 -11.53
N PHE A 322 1.50 -17.58 -12.08
CA PHE A 322 1.90 -18.82 -11.45
C PHE A 322 3.44 -18.96 -11.32
N SER A 323 4.19 -18.57 -12.36
CA SER A 323 5.65 -18.47 -12.32
C SER A 323 6.14 -17.48 -11.25
N ILE A 324 5.48 -16.31 -11.13
CA ILE A 324 5.75 -15.30 -10.10
C ILE A 324 5.55 -15.92 -8.72
N LEU A 325 4.44 -16.61 -8.48
CA LEU A 325 4.20 -17.29 -7.21
C LEU A 325 5.33 -18.26 -6.87
N LEU A 326 5.70 -19.17 -7.77
CA LEU A 326 6.71 -20.19 -7.49
C LEU A 326 8.09 -19.58 -7.18
N SER A 327 8.49 -18.59 -7.98
CA SER A 327 9.75 -17.86 -7.80
C SER A 327 9.80 -17.11 -6.48
N VAL A 328 8.73 -16.39 -6.15
CA VAL A 328 8.63 -15.60 -4.92
C VAL A 328 8.47 -16.49 -3.67
N MET A 329 7.83 -17.65 -3.81
CA MET A 329 7.67 -18.58 -2.69
C MET A 329 8.98 -19.25 -2.30
N SER A 330 9.85 -19.59 -3.24
CA SER A 330 11.13 -20.22 -2.89
C SER A 330 12.01 -19.29 -2.04
N THR A 331 11.99 -17.98 -2.31
CA THR A 331 12.72 -16.99 -1.50
C THR A 331 12.01 -16.70 -0.17
N TYR A 332 10.67 -16.60 -0.18
CA TYR A 332 9.90 -16.34 1.02
C TYR A 332 10.01 -17.47 2.05
N LEU A 333 10.01 -18.74 1.61
CA LEU A 333 10.17 -19.90 2.49
C LEU A 333 11.52 -19.87 3.23
N LEU A 334 12.62 -19.50 2.55
CA LEU A 334 13.94 -19.36 3.17
C LEU A 334 13.99 -18.28 4.26
N LEU A 335 13.11 -17.29 4.16
CA LEU A 335 13.00 -16.14 5.07
C LEU A 335 11.91 -16.33 6.15
N SER A 336 11.25 -17.49 6.19
CA SER A 336 10.09 -17.75 7.05
C SER A 336 10.42 -18.63 8.24
N THR A 337 9.87 -18.29 9.42
CA THR A 337 10.08 -19.09 10.66
C THR A 337 8.81 -19.70 11.23
N GLY A 338 7.63 -19.38 10.70
CA GLY A 338 6.36 -19.86 11.24
C GLY A 338 5.18 -19.76 10.27
N TYR A 339 3.99 -19.42 10.81
CA TYR A 339 2.73 -19.41 10.06
C TYR A 339 2.69 -18.39 8.91
N GLU A 340 3.56 -17.38 8.94
CA GLU A 340 3.72 -16.39 7.87
C GLU A 340 3.97 -17.04 6.50
N ALA A 341 4.61 -18.22 6.44
CA ALA A 341 4.87 -18.95 5.20
C ALA A 341 3.59 -19.26 4.40
N LEU A 342 2.44 -19.40 5.08
CA LEU A 342 1.14 -19.65 4.44
C LEU A 342 0.49 -18.38 3.88
N PHE A 343 0.90 -17.20 4.36
CA PHE A 343 0.25 -15.94 4.01
C PHE A 343 0.37 -15.59 2.52
N PRO A 344 1.55 -15.61 1.87
CA PRO A 344 1.64 -15.31 0.44
C PRO A 344 0.86 -16.30 -0.43
N LEU A 345 0.69 -17.55 0.03
CA LEU A 345 -0.09 -18.56 -0.70
C LEU A 345 -1.58 -18.23 -0.67
N ALA A 346 -2.11 -17.93 0.52
CA ALA A 346 -3.50 -17.53 0.70
C ALA A 346 -3.78 -16.21 -0.06
N LEU A 347 -2.85 -15.25 0.04
CA LEU A 347 -2.92 -13.98 -0.69
C LEU A 347 -2.95 -14.19 -2.20
N PHE A 348 -2.07 -15.02 -2.74
CA PHE A 348 -2.06 -15.35 -4.18
C PHE A 348 -3.35 -16.01 -4.62
N GLY A 349 -3.86 -16.98 -3.84
CA GLY A 349 -5.15 -17.61 -4.13
C GLY A 349 -6.26 -16.57 -4.22
N LEU A 350 -6.32 -15.64 -3.26
CA LEU A 350 -7.31 -14.56 -3.24
C LEU A 350 -7.15 -13.63 -4.45
N MET A 351 -5.92 -13.23 -4.78
CA MET A 351 -5.63 -12.39 -5.95
C MET A 351 -6.01 -13.08 -7.26
N PHE A 352 -5.76 -14.37 -7.39
CA PHE A 352 -6.14 -15.14 -8.57
C PHE A 352 -7.66 -15.21 -8.72
N VAL A 353 -8.39 -15.45 -7.63
CA VAL A 353 -9.85 -15.43 -7.66
C VAL A 353 -10.39 -14.02 -7.93
N TRP A 354 -9.75 -12.98 -7.40
CA TRP A 354 -10.09 -11.58 -7.69
C TRP A 354 -10.10 -11.32 -9.21
N ILE A 355 -9.01 -11.67 -9.91
CA ILE A 355 -8.89 -11.48 -11.36
C ILE A 355 -10.03 -12.20 -12.10
N ASN A 356 -10.31 -13.44 -11.72
CA ASN A 356 -11.40 -14.22 -12.34
C ASN A 356 -12.78 -13.59 -12.06
N MET A 357 -13.02 -13.13 -10.84
CA MET A 357 -14.29 -12.49 -10.46
C MET A 357 -14.50 -11.15 -11.19
N GLU A 358 -13.44 -10.36 -11.39
CA GLU A 358 -13.51 -9.14 -12.19
C GLU A 358 -13.78 -9.42 -13.66
N GLN A 359 -13.23 -10.51 -14.21
CA GLN A 359 -13.53 -10.93 -15.58
C GLN A 359 -15.01 -11.31 -15.73
N GLU A 360 -15.57 -12.08 -14.80
CA GLU A 360 -17.00 -12.45 -14.82
C GLU A 360 -17.90 -11.22 -14.63
N ALA A 361 -17.54 -10.30 -13.73
CA ALA A 361 -18.28 -9.05 -13.52
C ALA A 361 -18.31 -8.17 -14.78
N LEU A 362 -17.24 -8.16 -15.57
CA LEU A 362 -17.20 -7.43 -16.84
C LEU A 362 -18.11 -8.01 -17.92
N GLN A 363 -18.26 -9.33 -17.97
CA GLN A 363 -19.12 -10.00 -18.96
C GLN A 363 -20.59 -9.58 -18.81
N HIS A 364 -21.02 -9.28 -17.58
CA HIS A 364 -22.38 -8.82 -17.27
C HIS A 364 -22.72 -7.46 -17.91
N TYR A 365 -21.75 -6.55 -18.02
CA TYR A 365 -21.94 -5.21 -18.60
C TYR A 365 -21.94 -5.17 -20.14
N GLY A 366 -21.94 -6.31 -20.83
CA GLY A 366 -22.10 -6.39 -22.29
C GLY A 366 -20.86 -6.01 -23.13
N LEU A 367 -19.73 -5.69 -22.50
CA LEU A 367 -18.44 -5.47 -23.17
C LEU A 367 -17.77 -6.83 -23.45
N SER A 368 -18.30 -7.54 -24.44
CA SER A 368 -17.81 -8.84 -24.90
C SER A 368 -16.40 -8.73 -25.50
N LEU A 369 -15.38 -9.22 -24.80
CA LEU A 369 -14.25 -9.87 -25.46
C LEU A 369 -14.11 -11.29 -24.91
N LYS A 370 -14.21 -12.27 -25.80
CA LYS A 370 -14.28 -13.72 -25.56
C LYS A 370 -12.94 -14.47 -25.30
N PRO A 371 -11.78 -13.92 -24.90
CA PRO A 371 -10.68 -14.81 -24.56
C PRO A 371 -10.89 -15.43 -23.17
N LYS A 372 -10.71 -16.75 -23.06
CA LYS A 372 -10.41 -17.40 -21.77
C LYS A 372 -9.15 -16.75 -21.20
N LEU A 373 -9.04 -16.66 -19.86
CA LEU A 373 -7.89 -16.05 -19.15
C LEU A 373 -6.50 -16.52 -19.67
N ALA A 374 -6.44 -17.74 -20.20
CA ALA A 374 -5.25 -18.37 -20.78
C ALA A 374 -4.75 -17.77 -22.11
N VAL A 375 -5.55 -16.93 -22.79
CA VAL A 375 -5.20 -16.34 -24.11
C VAL A 375 -4.69 -14.90 -23.96
N PHE A 376 -4.93 -14.25 -22.82
CA PHE A 376 -4.44 -12.90 -22.58
C PHE A 376 -2.94 -12.90 -22.32
N ASN A 377 -2.23 -12.02 -23.05
CA ASN A 377 -0.81 -11.77 -22.88
C ASN A 377 -0.59 -10.41 -22.24
N PHE A 378 0.35 -10.33 -21.29
CA PHE A 378 0.78 -9.05 -20.69
C PHE A 378 1.35 -8.08 -21.74
N THR A 379 1.94 -8.59 -22.83
CA THR A 379 2.48 -7.76 -23.92
C THR A 379 1.41 -7.00 -24.69
N CYS A 380 0.14 -7.44 -24.68
CA CYS A 380 -0.96 -6.71 -25.30
C CYS A 380 -1.26 -5.38 -24.61
N ALA A 381 -0.76 -5.13 -23.40
CA ALA A 381 -0.94 -3.85 -22.71
C ALA A 381 -0.35 -2.65 -23.48
N VAL A 382 0.64 -2.89 -24.34
CA VAL A 382 1.32 -1.85 -25.14
C VAL A 382 0.54 -1.52 -26.43
N ASP A 383 -0.27 -2.45 -26.93
CA ASP A 383 -0.96 -2.35 -28.23
C ASP A 383 -2.44 -1.90 -28.12
N ILE A 384 -2.96 -1.67 -26.91
CA ILE A 384 -4.34 -1.20 -26.72
C ILE A 384 -4.44 0.29 -27.11
N THR A 385 -4.86 0.53 -28.34
CA THR A 385 -5.11 1.88 -28.88
C THR A 385 -6.42 2.51 -28.38
N GLN A 386 -7.30 1.74 -27.71
CA GLN A 386 -8.57 2.21 -27.18
C GLN A 386 -8.78 1.71 -25.74
N PHE A 387 -8.45 2.56 -24.75
CA PHE A 387 -8.79 2.30 -23.35
C PHE A 387 -10.29 2.50 -23.10
N ARG A 388 -10.86 1.66 -22.25
CA ARG A 388 -12.24 1.83 -21.76
C ARG A 388 -12.36 3.10 -20.89
N GLN A 389 -13.52 3.75 -20.91
CA GLN A 389 -13.87 4.84 -20.00
C GLN A 389 -14.01 4.36 -18.55
N LEU A 390 -13.70 5.25 -17.60
CA LEU A 390 -13.80 4.95 -16.17
C LEU A 390 -15.26 4.81 -15.71
N HIS A 391 -15.53 3.78 -14.91
CA HIS A 391 -16.79 3.57 -14.21
C HIS A 391 -16.59 3.53 -12.69
N LEU A 392 -17.68 3.58 -11.91
CA LEU A 392 -17.63 3.48 -10.44
C LEU A 392 -16.99 2.17 -9.95
N ASP A 393 -17.09 1.09 -10.75
CA ASP A 393 -16.41 -0.17 -10.48
C ASP A 393 -14.87 -0.04 -10.46
N ASP A 394 -14.32 0.95 -11.15
CA ASP A 394 -12.87 1.19 -11.18
C ASP A 394 -12.38 1.82 -9.88
N VAL A 395 -13.21 2.63 -9.21
CA VAL A 395 -12.93 3.12 -7.86
C VAL A 395 -12.90 1.96 -6.87
N ARG A 396 -13.83 1.01 -6.99
CA ARG A 396 -13.86 -0.22 -6.18
C ARG A 396 -12.60 -1.06 -6.39
N ARG A 397 -12.14 -1.23 -7.65
CA ARG A 397 -10.90 -1.95 -7.98
C ARG A 397 -9.66 -1.29 -7.38
N SER A 398 -9.56 0.04 -7.45
CA SER A 398 -8.47 0.79 -6.82
C SER A 398 -8.51 0.71 -5.29
N PHE A 399 -9.70 0.76 -4.68
CA PHE A 399 -9.85 0.55 -3.24
C PHE A 399 -9.43 -0.85 -2.82
N PHE A 400 -9.79 -1.87 -3.60
CA PHE A 400 -9.37 -3.25 -3.38
C PHE A 400 -7.85 -3.39 -3.40
N PHE A 401 -7.21 -2.77 -4.38
CA PHE A 401 -5.76 -2.72 -4.46
C PHE A 401 -5.13 -2.10 -3.19
N VAL A 402 -5.56 -0.89 -2.79
CA VAL A 402 -5.03 -0.24 -1.57
C VAL A 402 -5.25 -1.11 -0.34
N PHE A 403 -6.45 -1.69 -0.21
CA PHE A 403 -6.77 -2.57 0.92
C PHE A 403 -5.88 -3.83 0.95
N PHE A 404 -5.63 -4.46 -0.20
CA PHE A 404 -4.76 -5.62 -0.26
C PHE A 404 -3.28 -5.27 -0.02
N ILE A 405 -2.83 -4.08 -0.42
CA ILE A 405 -1.49 -3.57 -0.08
C ILE A 405 -1.37 -3.37 1.43
N VAL A 406 -2.36 -2.73 2.08
CA VAL A 406 -2.36 -2.56 3.54
C VAL A 406 -2.45 -3.92 4.26
N THR A 407 -3.24 -4.85 3.72
CA THR A 407 -3.33 -6.23 4.23
C THR A 407 -2.00 -6.97 4.07
N ALA A 408 -1.29 -6.78 2.96
CA ALA A 408 0.03 -7.35 2.72
C ALA A 408 1.08 -6.80 3.70
N PHE A 409 0.98 -5.51 4.07
CA PHE A 409 1.86 -4.87 5.04
C PHE A 409 1.63 -5.35 6.48
N PHE A 410 0.38 -5.47 6.92
CA PHE A 410 0.05 -5.82 8.31
C PHE A 410 -0.22 -7.31 8.54
N GLY A 411 -0.51 -8.08 7.49
CA GLY A 411 -1.02 -9.45 7.58
C GLY A 411 -0.06 -10.44 8.25
N THR A 412 1.25 -10.25 8.11
CA THR A 412 2.27 -11.09 8.79
C THR A 412 2.70 -10.50 10.14
N GLY A 413 2.17 -9.34 10.51
CA GLY A 413 2.26 -8.75 11.84
C GLY A 413 3.64 -8.29 12.29
N ASN A 414 4.68 -8.46 11.49
CA ASN A 414 6.08 -8.27 11.90
C ASN A 414 6.65 -6.87 11.56
N ILE A 415 5.88 -6.04 10.84
CA ILE A 415 6.43 -4.96 10.01
C ILE A 415 6.17 -3.54 10.57
N ALA A 416 5.26 -3.41 11.54
CA ALA A 416 4.89 -2.10 12.10
C ALA A 416 6.03 -1.41 12.87
N SER A 417 7.04 -2.14 13.35
CA SER A 417 8.25 -1.56 13.92
C SER A 417 9.49 -2.38 13.56
N ILE A 418 10.58 -1.71 13.17
CA ILE A 418 11.86 -2.35 12.82
C ILE A 418 12.41 -3.17 14.00
N ASN A 419 12.02 -2.81 15.22
CA ASN A 419 12.43 -3.47 16.46
C ASN A 419 11.68 -4.78 16.74
N SER A 420 10.59 -5.10 16.04
CA SER A 420 9.87 -6.36 16.22
C SER A 420 10.42 -7.51 15.38
N PHE A 421 11.32 -7.25 14.43
CA PHE A 421 11.83 -8.30 13.54
C PHE A 421 12.76 -9.27 14.26
N ASP A 422 12.37 -10.54 14.27
CA ASP A 422 13.17 -11.63 14.80
C ASP A 422 14.35 -11.98 13.85
N PRO A 423 15.60 -11.92 14.35
CA PRO A 423 16.79 -12.32 13.60
C PRO A 423 16.77 -13.75 13.08
N ALA A 424 15.98 -14.65 13.69
CA ALA A 424 15.93 -16.05 13.29
C ALA A 424 15.47 -16.26 11.84
N SER A 425 14.73 -15.30 11.28
CA SER A 425 14.25 -15.31 9.89
C SER A 425 15.36 -15.28 8.84
N VAL A 426 16.56 -14.81 9.20
CA VAL A 426 17.69 -14.67 8.27
C VAL A 426 18.73 -15.79 8.44
N TYR A 427 18.54 -16.70 9.41
CA TYR A 427 19.52 -17.74 9.74
C TYR A 427 19.81 -18.74 8.62
N CYS A 428 18.92 -18.88 7.62
CA CYS A 428 19.21 -19.66 6.42
C CYS A 428 20.36 -19.07 5.57
N PHE A 429 20.68 -17.78 5.75
CA PHE A 429 21.72 -17.05 5.01
C PHE A 429 22.93 -16.73 5.89
N LEU A 430 22.69 -16.18 7.08
CA LEU A 430 23.71 -15.56 7.91
C LEU A 430 23.31 -15.74 9.38
N THR A 431 24.25 -16.22 10.20
CA THR A 431 24.09 -16.28 11.67
C THR A 431 24.83 -15.15 12.38
N VAL A 432 25.84 -14.55 11.72
CA VAL A 432 26.59 -13.41 12.24
C VAL A 432 25.81 -12.13 11.99
N PHE A 433 25.65 -11.32 13.03
CA PHE A 433 24.92 -10.06 12.94
C PHE A 433 25.61 -9.11 11.95
N SER A 434 24.89 -8.78 10.87
CA SER A 434 25.30 -7.81 9.86
C SER A 434 24.11 -6.92 9.52
N PRO A 435 24.00 -5.71 10.12
CA PRO A 435 22.77 -4.93 10.12
C PRO A 435 22.27 -4.59 8.71
N PHE A 436 23.18 -4.29 7.78
CA PHE A 436 22.82 -3.93 6.41
C PHE A 436 22.31 -5.12 5.58
N MET A 437 23.01 -6.26 5.61
CA MET A 437 22.61 -7.45 4.84
C MET A 437 21.34 -8.06 5.42
N MET A 438 21.26 -8.15 6.74
CA MET A 438 20.10 -8.66 7.45
C MET A 438 18.87 -7.76 7.24
N GLY A 439 19.05 -6.44 7.35
CA GLY A 439 18.00 -5.46 7.04
C GLY A 439 17.54 -5.55 5.59
N GLY A 440 18.46 -5.72 4.63
CA GLY A 440 18.12 -5.89 3.22
C GLY A 440 17.29 -7.16 2.94
N LEU A 441 17.63 -8.29 3.56
CA LEU A 441 16.86 -9.53 3.44
C LEU A 441 15.46 -9.42 4.07
N LEU A 442 15.35 -8.71 5.20
CA LEU A 442 14.04 -8.40 5.81
C LEU A 442 13.21 -7.47 4.93
N LEU A 443 13.80 -6.42 4.34
CA LEU A 443 13.11 -5.56 3.39
C LEU A 443 12.62 -6.35 2.17
N LEU A 444 13.41 -7.30 1.67
CA LEU A 444 12.98 -8.20 0.59
C LEU A 444 11.80 -9.07 1.02
N LYS A 445 11.83 -9.63 2.23
CA LYS A 445 10.71 -10.40 2.80
C LYS A 445 9.42 -9.58 2.85
N VAL A 446 9.54 -8.30 3.22
CA VAL A 446 8.41 -7.36 3.25
C VAL A 446 7.93 -7.01 1.84
N ALA A 447 8.84 -6.86 0.87
CA ALA A 447 8.49 -6.52 -0.51
C ALA A 447 7.69 -7.62 -1.23
N ILE A 448 7.93 -8.89 -0.90
CA ILE A 448 7.35 -10.06 -1.58
C ILE A 448 5.80 -10.01 -1.69
N PRO A 449 5.03 -9.88 -0.59
CA PRO A 449 3.58 -9.79 -0.69
C PRO A 449 3.08 -8.59 -1.52
N PHE A 450 3.82 -7.47 -1.48
CA PHE A 450 3.50 -6.31 -2.31
C PHE A 450 3.70 -6.58 -3.79
N VAL A 451 4.78 -7.29 -4.19
CA VAL A 451 4.96 -7.70 -5.60
C VAL A 451 3.76 -8.52 -6.07
N LEU A 452 3.30 -9.49 -5.26
CA LEU A 452 2.17 -10.34 -5.61
C LEU A 452 0.88 -9.54 -5.86
N VAL A 453 0.58 -8.59 -4.97
CA VAL A 453 -0.61 -7.72 -5.11
C VAL A 453 -0.48 -6.78 -6.32
N SER A 454 0.69 -6.19 -6.54
CA SER A 454 0.94 -5.31 -7.70
C SER A 454 0.86 -6.06 -9.04
N CYS A 455 1.42 -7.26 -9.14
CA CYS A 455 1.29 -8.10 -10.34
C CYS A 455 -0.16 -8.54 -10.60
N ALA A 456 -0.92 -8.84 -9.54
CA ALA A 456 -2.34 -9.14 -9.66
C ALA A 456 -3.15 -7.92 -10.12
N PHE A 457 -2.84 -6.74 -9.59
CA PHE A 457 -3.48 -5.49 -10.01
C PHE A 457 -3.21 -5.19 -11.48
N GLU A 458 -1.97 -5.38 -11.95
CA GLU A 458 -1.65 -5.26 -13.36
C GLU A 458 -2.43 -6.27 -14.23
N ALA A 459 -2.58 -7.51 -13.77
CA ALA A 459 -3.42 -8.49 -14.45
C ALA A 459 -4.90 -8.05 -14.50
N VAL A 460 -5.43 -7.44 -13.44
CA VAL A 460 -6.76 -6.81 -13.46
C VAL A 460 -6.81 -5.66 -14.48
N GLN A 461 -5.77 -4.82 -14.58
CA GLN A 461 -5.71 -3.74 -15.57
C GLN A 461 -5.76 -4.26 -17.01
N VAL A 462 -4.97 -5.30 -17.31
CA VAL A 462 -4.89 -5.91 -18.65
C VAL A 462 -6.20 -6.60 -19.01
N THR A 463 -6.80 -7.35 -18.08
CA THR A 463 -8.08 -8.05 -18.32
C THR A 463 -9.26 -7.09 -18.47
N THR A 464 -9.20 -5.93 -17.82
CA THR A 464 -10.27 -4.92 -17.86
C THR A 464 -10.07 -3.83 -18.93
N GLN A 465 -8.93 -3.84 -19.63
CA GLN A 465 -8.54 -2.86 -20.65
C GLN A 465 -8.55 -1.39 -20.13
N LEU A 466 -8.11 -1.20 -18.89
CA LEU A 466 -8.05 0.11 -18.24
C LEU A 466 -6.68 0.76 -18.39
N SER A 467 -6.67 2.10 -18.41
CA SER A 467 -5.41 2.86 -18.41
C SER A 467 -4.74 2.78 -17.04
N SER A 468 -3.51 2.25 -16.99
CA SER A 468 -2.72 2.15 -15.76
C SER A 468 -2.58 3.49 -15.03
N LYS A 469 -2.42 4.58 -15.80
CA LYS A 469 -2.32 5.95 -15.26
C LYS A 469 -3.57 6.36 -14.48
N SER A 470 -4.75 6.05 -15.02
CA SER A 470 -6.03 6.46 -14.44
C SER A 470 -6.30 5.82 -13.07
N LEU A 471 -6.08 4.50 -12.98
CA LEU A 471 -6.29 3.75 -11.76
C LEU A 471 -5.28 4.13 -10.68
N PHE A 472 -4.02 4.38 -11.08
CA PHE A 472 -2.99 4.84 -10.16
C PHE A 472 -3.31 6.23 -9.59
N LEU A 473 -3.89 7.14 -10.39
CA LEU A 473 -4.36 8.43 -9.87
C LEU A 473 -5.49 8.25 -8.83
N ILE A 474 -6.40 7.30 -9.01
CA ILE A 474 -7.44 6.99 -8.01
C ILE A 474 -6.79 6.44 -6.71
N VAL A 475 -5.82 5.53 -6.84
CA VAL A 475 -5.06 4.99 -5.71
C VAL A 475 -4.33 6.11 -4.94
N LEU A 476 -3.76 7.07 -5.66
CA LEU A 476 -3.10 8.25 -5.09
C LEU A 476 -4.10 9.10 -4.30
N VAL A 477 -5.30 9.36 -4.83
CA VAL A 477 -6.35 10.10 -4.10
C VAL A 477 -6.74 9.41 -2.80
N ILE A 478 -6.98 8.10 -2.83
CA ILE A 478 -7.35 7.34 -1.62
C ILE A 478 -6.22 7.42 -0.57
N SER A 479 -4.97 7.32 -1.01
CA SER A 479 -3.82 7.35 -0.12
C SER A 479 -3.55 8.75 0.46
N ASP A 480 -3.76 9.81 -0.33
CA ASP A 480 -3.63 11.19 0.13
C ASP A 480 -4.73 11.54 1.15
N MET A 481 -5.94 11.02 0.97
CA MET A 481 -7.01 11.13 1.99
C MET A 481 -6.60 10.44 3.30
N MET A 482 -6.01 9.25 3.23
CA MET A 482 -5.47 8.57 4.42
C MET A 482 -4.35 9.38 5.06
N ALA A 483 -3.42 9.93 4.27
CA ALA A 483 -2.30 10.73 4.77
C ALA A 483 -2.78 11.98 5.52
N LEU A 484 -3.76 12.70 4.97
CA LEU A 484 -4.36 13.85 5.63
C LEU A 484 -5.05 13.47 6.95
N HIS A 485 -5.71 12.30 7.01
CA HIS A 485 -6.29 11.82 8.26
C HIS A 485 -5.20 11.55 9.33
N PHE A 486 -4.12 10.87 8.95
CA PHE A 486 -2.99 10.64 9.87
C PHE A 486 -2.28 11.92 10.28
N PHE A 487 -2.20 12.93 9.42
CA PHE A 487 -1.64 14.23 9.77
C PHE A 487 -2.33 14.86 10.99
N PHE A 488 -3.67 14.79 11.04
CA PHE A 488 -4.45 15.29 12.19
C PHE A 488 -4.37 14.38 13.43
N LEU A 489 -4.02 13.11 13.25
CA LEU A 489 -3.84 12.15 14.35
C LEU A 489 -2.44 12.17 14.99
N VAL A 490 -1.49 12.93 14.44
CA VAL A 490 -0.14 13.06 15.02
C VAL A 490 -0.23 13.70 16.41
N LYS A 491 0.33 13.01 17.41
CA LYS A 491 0.35 13.44 18.81
C LYS A 491 1.72 13.99 19.19
N ASP A 492 1.71 15.11 19.91
CA ASP A 492 2.86 15.80 20.49
C ASP A 492 2.92 15.66 22.02
N TYR A 493 1.97 14.91 22.61
CA TYR A 493 1.85 14.67 24.04
C TYR A 493 1.70 13.17 24.32
N GLY A 494 1.97 12.77 25.58
CA GLY A 494 1.88 11.38 26.03
C GLY A 494 3.25 10.74 26.17
N SER A 495 3.29 9.40 26.12
CA SER A 495 4.55 8.68 26.21
C SER A 495 5.40 8.90 24.95
N TRP A 496 6.73 8.79 25.07
CA TRP A 496 7.62 8.81 23.91
C TRP A 496 7.27 7.74 22.87
N LEU A 497 6.70 6.61 23.31
CA LEU A 497 6.22 5.55 22.43
C LEU A 497 4.99 5.99 21.64
N ASP A 498 4.02 6.67 22.28
CA ASP A 498 2.81 7.16 21.60
C ASP A 498 3.13 8.24 20.57
N ILE A 499 4.05 9.16 20.92
CA ILE A 499 4.52 10.19 20.00
C ILE A 499 5.24 9.53 18.82
N GLY A 500 6.20 8.63 19.09
CA GLY A 500 6.96 7.93 18.06
C GLY A 500 6.10 7.08 17.13
N THR A 501 5.10 6.37 17.66
CA THR A 501 4.17 5.56 16.86
C THR A 501 3.26 6.42 15.98
N SER A 502 2.75 7.55 16.49
CA SER A 502 1.90 8.45 15.69
C SER A 502 2.66 9.06 14.50
N ILE A 503 3.91 9.48 14.72
CA ILE A 503 4.79 10.00 13.65
C ILE A 503 5.14 8.87 12.67
N SER A 504 5.45 7.68 13.18
CA SER A 504 5.78 6.52 12.33
C SER A 504 4.60 6.14 11.44
N HIS A 505 3.37 6.14 11.93
CA HIS A 505 2.18 5.86 11.11
C HIS A 505 2.01 6.88 9.98
N TYR A 506 2.19 8.17 10.25
CA TYR A 506 2.12 9.20 9.23
C TYR A 506 3.20 9.03 8.15
N VAL A 507 4.46 8.81 8.56
CA VAL A 507 5.57 8.56 7.63
C VAL A 507 5.36 7.28 6.83
N LEU A 508 4.84 6.22 7.46
CA LEU A 508 4.54 4.96 6.79
C LEU A 508 3.53 5.16 5.66
N VAL A 509 2.40 5.84 5.91
CA VAL A 509 1.39 6.09 4.85
C VAL A 509 1.96 6.92 3.72
N MET A 510 2.72 7.98 4.02
CA MET A 510 3.39 8.79 2.99
C MET A 510 4.43 8.00 2.20
N SER A 511 5.18 7.12 2.85
CA SER A 511 6.16 6.27 2.17
C SER A 511 5.50 5.16 1.34
N LEU A 512 4.33 4.68 1.79
CA LEU A 512 3.57 3.61 1.13
C LEU A 512 3.09 4.06 -0.26
N THR A 513 2.76 5.33 -0.47
CA THR A 513 2.36 5.85 -1.80
C THR A 513 3.49 5.80 -2.81
N ILE A 514 4.67 6.26 -2.42
CA ILE A 514 5.90 6.21 -3.23
C ILE A 514 6.26 4.75 -3.49
N PHE A 515 6.20 3.92 -2.45
CA PHE A 515 6.49 2.50 -2.55
C PHE A 515 5.52 1.79 -3.52
N MET A 516 4.21 2.05 -3.43
CA MET A 516 3.22 1.52 -4.38
C MET A 516 3.54 1.89 -5.83
N MET A 517 4.04 3.11 -6.09
CA MET A 517 4.47 3.53 -7.43
C MET A 517 5.65 2.69 -7.95
N VAL A 518 6.67 2.51 -7.10
CA VAL A 518 7.86 1.70 -7.42
C VAL A 518 7.46 0.25 -7.66
N MET A 519 6.59 -0.31 -6.81
CA MET A 519 6.11 -1.68 -6.93
C MET A 519 5.28 -1.91 -8.19
N ASN A 520 4.49 -0.91 -8.62
CA ASN A 520 3.77 -0.99 -9.89
C ASN A 520 4.72 -1.01 -11.09
N GLY A 521 5.78 -0.19 -11.08
CA GLY A 521 6.82 -0.23 -12.11
C GLY A 521 7.58 -1.55 -12.14
N LEU A 522 7.88 -2.11 -10.96
CA LEU A 522 8.49 -3.44 -10.82
C LEU A 522 7.54 -4.54 -11.33
N ALA A 523 6.25 -4.46 -11.01
CA ALA A 523 5.25 -5.40 -11.50
C ALA A 523 5.22 -5.40 -13.03
N GLN A 524 5.15 -4.23 -13.65
CA GLN A 524 5.20 -4.08 -15.12
C GLN A 524 6.46 -4.71 -15.72
N LEU A 525 7.61 -4.48 -15.10
CA LEU A 525 8.87 -5.11 -15.53
C LEU A 525 8.77 -6.65 -15.44
N LEU A 526 8.28 -7.15 -14.31
CA LEU A 526 8.18 -8.58 -14.01
C LEU A 526 7.07 -9.30 -14.77
N THR A 527 6.09 -8.62 -15.34
CA THR A 527 5.00 -9.25 -16.10
C THR A 527 5.22 -9.17 -17.61
N THR A 528 5.78 -8.05 -18.11
CA THR A 528 5.92 -7.78 -19.54
C THR A 528 7.23 -8.29 -20.15
N GLN A 529 8.34 -8.29 -19.41
CA GLN A 529 9.63 -8.66 -19.96
C GLN A 529 9.85 -10.19 -19.95
N ARG A 530 10.27 -10.72 -21.11
CA ARG A 530 10.75 -12.10 -21.27
C ARG A 530 12.18 -12.09 -21.77
N LEU A 531 13.08 -12.76 -21.05
CA LEU A 531 14.44 -13.03 -21.54
C LEU A 531 14.37 -14.19 -22.54
N GLY A 532 14.63 -13.90 -23.82
CA GLY A 532 14.77 -14.94 -24.83
C GLY A 532 16.14 -15.60 -24.73
N LEU A 533 16.16 -16.91 -24.46
CA LEU A 533 17.38 -17.69 -24.68
C LEU A 533 17.67 -17.72 -26.20
N PRO A 534 18.93 -17.54 -26.64
CA PRO A 534 19.26 -17.60 -28.05
C PRO A 534 18.91 -19.00 -28.57
N ARG A 535 17.83 -19.08 -29.35
CA ARG A 535 17.37 -20.32 -29.96
C ARG A 535 18.51 -20.80 -30.85
N ARG A 536 19.15 -21.93 -30.50
CA ARG A 536 20.06 -22.62 -31.42
C ARG A 536 19.23 -22.96 -32.66
N THR A 537 19.44 -22.20 -33.74
CA THR A 537 18.99 -22.57 -35.06
C THR A 537 19.56 -23.96 -35.33
N LYS A 538 18.70 -24.98 -35.29
CA LYS A 538 19.04 -26.27 -35.87
C LYS A 538 19.24 -26.01 -37.35
N HIS A 539 20.49 -25.85 -37.76
CA HIS A 539 20.86 -26.03 -39.16
C HIS A 539 20.51 -27.48 -39.48
N HIS A 540 19.43 -27.68 -40.23
CA HIS A 540 19.25 -28.90 -40.98
C HIS A 540 20.30 -28.87 -42.10
N SER A 541 21.37 -29.66 -41.93
CA SER A 541 22.23 -30.13 -43.01
C SER A 541 21.87 -31.57 -43.32
#